data_AF-A0A2G9X1S1-F1
#
_entry.id   AF-A0A2G9X1S1-F1
#
_cell.length_a   1.000
_cell.length_b   1.000
_cell.length_c   1.000
_cell.angle_alpha   90.00
_cell.angle_beta   90.00
_cell.angle_gamma   90.00
#
_symmetry.space_group_name_H-M   'P 1'
#
loop_
_entity.id
_entity.type
_entity.pdbx_description
1 polymer ?
#
loop_
_entity_poly.entity_id
_entity_poly.type
_entity_poly.pdbx_seq_one_letter_code
_entity_poly.pdbx_strand_id
1 'polypeptide(L)'
;MEQQQDPVIVRHRELERIANMALRAGRIMMESGASVSVVHAGVGMIARGFGVEDVGMRSGYASLEITVHAGGNTITRMMQVGRLGVNHRLDQAVRRLAVRVSQGGMSVDEVDAEIGRLVRETPRHPAWVVAVAVGIACASFGRLLGIDWPAFAAVLVAGTVGQYVRHQLLHHGVNIFIVAGLIAFLAATLGGIGSILLKSGTVSLAMMASILLLVPGVPSTNAQTDIMDGYPTMGSARAVWVLMIMVFASVGVWFAEALLGLRSL
;
A
#
# COMPACT_ATOMS: atom_id res chain seq x y z
N MET A 1 -34.46 44.11 7.79
CA MET A 1 -33.07 43.64 7.55
C MET A 1 -33.14 42.15 7.27
N GLU A 2 -33.58 41.79 6.06
CA GLU A 2 -33.41 40.42 5.57
C GLU A 2 -31.95 40.26 5.19
N GLN A 3 -31.22 39.46 5.98
CA GLN A 3 -29.93 38.94 5.56
C GLN A 3 -30.19 38.02 4.37
N GLN A 4 -30.11 38.58 3.16
CA GLN A 4 -30.16 37.84 1.92
C GLN A 4 -28.92 36.92 1.90
N GLN A 5 -29.15 35.66 2.26
CA GLN A 5 -28.14 34.62 2.35
C GLN A 5 -27.61 34.39 0.93
N ASP A 6 -26.38 34.80 0.67
CA ASP A 6 -25.80 34.80 -0.68
C ASP A 6 -25.74 33.36 -1.24
N PRO A 7 -26.52 33.03 -2.29
CA PRO A 7 -26.57 31.69 -2.85
C PRO A 7 -25.21 31.24 -3.42
N VAL A 8 -24.33 32.19 -3.75
CA VAL A 8 -22.96 31.90 -4.22
C VAL A 8 -22.07 31.41 -3.08
N ILE A 9 -22.11 32.06 -1.92
CA ILE A 9 -21.30 31.68 -0.73
C ILE A 9 -21.75 30.32 -0.18
N VAL A 10 -23.06 30.06 -0.15
CA VAL A 10 -23.61 28.79 0.35
C VAL A 10 -23.21 27.63 -0.57
N ARG A 11 -23.34 27.78 -1.90
CA ARG A 11 -22.89 26.77 -2.87
C ARG A 11 -21.38 26.54 -2.82
N HIS A 12 -20.58 27.57 -2.58
CA HIS A 12 -19.12 27.41 -2.45
C HIS A 12 -18.75 26.57 -1.22
N ARG A 13 -19.38 26.80 -0.07
CA ARG A 13 -19.16 26.00 1.15
C ARG A 13 -19.59 24.55 0.97
N GLU A 14 -20.67 24.31 0.24
CA GLU A 14 -21.14 22.95 -0.04
C GLU A 14 -20.19 22.19 -0.99
N LEU A 15 -19.76 22.83 -2.09
CA LEU A 15 -18.73 22.31 -2.99
C LEU A 15 -17.43 21.99 -2.26
N GLU A 16 -17.01 22.86 -1.34
CA GLU A 16 -15.84 22.62 -0.50
C GLU A 16 -15.99 21.35 0.36
N ARG A 17 -17.15 21.16 0.99
CA ARG A 17 -17.42 19.96 1.80
C ARG A 17 -17.40 18.70 0.94
N ILE A 18 -18.00 18.73 -0.25
CA ILE A 18 -17.98 17.63 -1.22
C ILE A 18 -16.53 17.32 -1.62
N ALA A 19 -15.75 18.33 -2.00
CA ALA A 19 -14.36 18.19 -2.40
C ALA A 19 -13.48 17.55 -1.30
N ASN A 20 -13.60 18.05 -0.06
CA ASN A 20 -12.83 17.55 1.07
C ASN A 20 -13.20 16.11 1.45
N MET A 21 -14.50 15.77 1.43
CA MET A 21 -14.98 14.41 1.70
C MET A 21 -14.52 13.44 0.60
N ALA A 22 -14.63 13.85 -0.68
CA ALA A 22 -14.19 13.04 -1.80
C ALA A 22 -12.66 12.83 -1.78
N LEU A 23 -11.88 13.88 -1.46
CA LEU A 23 -10.44 13.77 -1.22
C LEU A 23 -10.11 12.81 -0.07
N ARG A 24 -10.88 12.82 1.01
CA ARG A 24 -10.67 11.92 2.14
C ARG A 24 -10.86 10.46 1.73
N ALA A 25 -11.91 10.15 0.96
CA ALA A 25 -12.11 8.83 0.37
C ALA A 25 -10.94 8.44 -0.54
N GLY A 26 -10.52 9.36 -1.41
CA GLY A 26 -9.38 9.17 -2.32
C GLY A 26 -8.07 8.89 -1.60
N ARG A 27 -7.78 9.67 -0.55
CA ARG A 27 -6.63 9.48 0.33
C ARG A 27 -6.63 8.09 0.95
N ILE A 28 -7.76 7.62 1.47
CA ILE A 28 -7.86 6.29 2.10
C ILE A 28 -7.63 5.17 1.07
N MET A 29 -8.21 5.29 -0.13
CA MET A 29 -7.95 4.33 -1.23
C MET A 29 -6.46 4.30 -1.58
N MET A 30 -5.83 5.47 -1.72
CA MET A 30 -4.41 5.59 -2.04
C MET A 30 -3.51 5.02 -0.94
N GLU A 31 -3.76 5.37 0.33
CA GLU A 31 -3.04 4.82 1.51
C GLU A 31 -3.27 3.31 1.67
N SER A 32 -4.38 2.78 1.16
CA SER A 32 -4.70 1.35 1.15
C SER A 32 -4.10 0.58 -0.03
N GLY A 33 -3.37 1.25 -0.92
CA GLY A 33 -2.62 0.63 -2.01
C GLY A 33 -3.35 0.60 -3.36
N ALA A 34 -4.36 1.44 -3.58
CA ALA A 34 -4.99 1.59 -4.88
C ALA A 34 -4.08 2.23 -5.95
N SER A 35 -4.27 1.88 -7.22
CA SER A 35 -3.68 2.59 -8.37
C SER A 35 -4.32 3.98 -8.56
N VAL A 36 -3.68 4.86 -9.33
CA VAL A 36 -4.20 6.22 -9.55
C VAL A 36 -5.57 6.18 -10.22
N SER A 37 -5.69 5.37 -11.27
CA SER A 37 -6.91 5.20 -12.05
C SER A 37 -8.09 4.80 -11.17
N VAL A 38 -7.84 3.91 -10.22
CA VAL A 38 -8.82 3.47 -9.22
C VAL A 38 -9.25 4.59 -8.28
N VAL A 39 -8.28 5.34 -7.74
CA VAL A 39 -8.56 6.47 -6.86
C VAL A 39 -9.38 7.53 -7.60
N HIS A 40 -8.99 7.86 -8.83
CA HIS A 40 -9.67 8.85 -9.68
C HIS A 40 -11.10 8.42 -10.00
N ALA A 41 -11.31 7.17 -10.40
CA ALA A 41 -12.64 6.64 -10.65
C ALA A 41 -13.54 6.70 -9.39
N GLY A 42 -13.01 6.30 -8.23
CA GLY A 42 -13.76 6.32 -6.98
C GLY A 42 -14.14 7.74 -6.52
N VAL A 43 -13.19 8.67 -6.55
CA VAL A 43 -13.42 10.07 -6.20
C VAL A 43 -14.37 10.74 -7.18
N GLY A 44 -14.22 10.46 -8.48
CA GLY A 44 -15.13 10.95 -9.52
C GLY A 44 -16.57 10.46 -9.33
N MET A 45 -16.77 9.17 -9.00
CA MET A 45 -18.09 8.62 -8.67
C MET A 45 -18.72 9.35 -7.48
N ILE A 46 -17.95 9.58 -6.41
CA ILE A 46 -18.43 10.29 -5.22
C ILE A 46 -18.83 11.73 -5.57
N ALA A 47 -17.94 12.49 -6.20
CA ALA A 47 -18.18 13.89 -6.52
C ALA A 47 -19.39 14.07 -7.44
N ARG A 48 -19.49 13.27 -8.51
CA ARG A 48 -20.63 13.30 -9.44
C ARG A 48 -21.93 12.86 -8.80
N GLY A 49 -21.90 11.95 -7.82
CA GLY A 49 -23.06 11.57 -7.03
C GLY A 49 -23.70 12.73 -6.25
N PHE A 50 -22.92 13.79 -5.98
CA PHE A 50 -23.39 15.03 -5.35
C PHE A 50 -23.64 16.16 -6.36
N GLY A 51 -23.72 15.86 -7.66
CA GLY A 51 -24.05 16.86 -8.69
C GLY A 51 -22.88 17.73 -9.16
N VAL A 52 -21.64 17.33 -8.88
CA VAL A 52 -20.46 17.96 -9.49
C VAL A 52 -20.40 17.61 -10.97
N GLU A 53 -20.31 18.62 -11.83
CA GLU A 53 -20.34 18.49 -13.29
C GLU A 53 -18.98 18.06 -13.84
N ASP A 54 -17.91 18.75 -13.40
CA ASP A 54 -16.54 18.46 -13.81
C ASP A 54 -15.62 18.24 -12.61
N VAL A 55 -14.74 17.25 -12.74
CA VAL A 55 -13.83 16.79 -11.70
C VAL A 55 -12.44 16.63 -12.31
N GLY A 56 -11.56 17.58 -12.01
CA GLY A 56 -10.13 17.49 -12.27
C GLY A 56 -9.43 16.85 -11.09
N MET A 57 -8.49 15.93 -11.34
CA MET A 57 -7.71 15.30 -10.29
C MET A 57 -6.23 15.24 -10.63
N ARG A 58 -5.41 15.44 -9.61
CA ARG A 58 -3.97 15.24 -9.68
C ARG A 58 -3.53 14.43 -8.47
N SER A 59 -2.76 13.37 -8.73
CA SER A 59 -2.24 12.51 -7.68
C SER A 59 -0.72 12.53 -7.71
N GLY A 60 -0.13 13.08 -6.66
CA GLY A 60 1.29 12.97 -6.37
C GLY A 60 1.54 11.91 -5.30
N TYR A 61 2.80 11.51 -5.12
CA TYR A 61 3.16 10.52 -4.10
C TYR A 61 2.82 10.98 -2.67
N ALA A 62 2.96 12.28 -2.39
CA ALA A 62 2.75 12.88 -1.06
C ALA A 62 1.43 13.65 -0.92
N SER A 63 0.67 13.84 -1.99
CA SER A 63 -0.54 14.66 -1.99
C SER A 63 -1.55 14.24 -3.05
N LEU A 64 -2.82 14.44 -2.73
CA LEU A 64 -3.94 14.29 -3.65
C LEU A 64 -4.62 15.65 -3.79
N GLU A 65 -4.91 16.04 -5.02
CA GLU A 65 -5.55 17.29 -5.38
C GLU A 65 -6.82 17.01 -6.18
N ILE A 66 -7.87 17.76 -5.88
CA ILE A 66 -9.14 17.75 -6.62
C ILE A 66 -9.50 19.18 -6.99
N THR A 67 -9.98 19.36 -8.22
CA THR A 67 -10.68 20.55 -8.67
C THR A 67 -12.09 20.11 -9.02
N VAL A 68 -13.09 20.70 -8.37
CA VAL A 68 -14.50 20.42 -8.66
C VAL A 68 -15.18 21.67 -9.18
N HIS A 69 -16.03 21.50 -10.18
CA HIS A 69 -16.81 22.55 -10.80
C HIS A 69 -18.29 22.17 -10.83
N ALA A 70 -19.15 23.08 -10.40
CA ALA A 70 -20.60 22.95 -10.52
C ALA A 70 -21.25 24.33 -10.68
N GLY A 71 -22.04 24.51 -11.75
CA GLY A 71 -22.60 25.80 -12.12
C GLY A 71 -21.53 26.89 -12.32
N GLY A 72 -21.65 28.00 -11.59
CA GLY A 72 -20.70 29.12 -11.68
C GLY A 72 -19.49 29.03 -10.75
N ASN A 73 -19.37 27.95 -9.96
CA ASN A 73 -18.38 27.85 -8.89
C ASN A 73 -17.34 26.77 -9.19
N THR A 74 -16.07 27.11 -8.98
CA THR A 74 -14.94 26.19 -9.07
C THR A 74 -14.12 26.26 -7.79
N ILE A 75 -13.71 25.12 -7.27
CA ILE A 75 -12.84 25.04 -6.10
C ILE A 75 -11.77 23.98 -6.29
N THR A 76 -10.55 24.31 -5.89
CA THR A 76 -9.42 23.36 -5.82
C THR A 76 -9.06 23.12 -4.37
N ARG A 77 -8.91 21.86 -3.99
CA ARG A 77 -8.47 21.43 -2.66
C ARG A 77 -7.39 20.38 -2.78
N MET A 78 -6.53 20.35 -1.78
CA MET A 78 -5.39 19.46 -1.69
C MET A 78 -5.38 18.81 -0.30
N MET A 79 -5.01 17.54 -0.24
CA MET A 79 -4.79 16.83 1.00
C MET A 79 -3.46 16.08 0.95
N GLN A 80 -2.72 16.09 2.05
CA GLN A 80 -1.52 15.27 2.19
C GLN A 80 -1.90 13.79 2.28
N VAL A 81 -1.13 12.96 1.57
CA VAL A 81 -1.22 11.50 1.64
C VAL A 81 -0.20 11.01 2.66
N GLY A 82 -0.66 10.15 3.57
CA GLY A 82 0.19 9.54 4.59
C GLY A 82 1.01 8.38 4.05
N ARG A 83 1.33 7.43 4.93
CA ARG A 83 2.12 6.24 4.55
C ARG A 83 1.31 5.36 3.62
N LEU A 84 1.86 5.07 2.45
CA LEU A 84 1.29 4.09 1.53
C LEU A 84 1.48 2.68 2.11
N GLY A 85 0.39 1.95 2.26
CA GLY A 85 0.36 0.56 2.68
C GLY A 85 -0.53 -0.26 1.76
N VAL A 86 -0.87 -1.47 2.22
CA VAL A 86 -1.80 -2.35 1.51
C VAL A 86 -2.89 -2.78 2.47
N ASN A 87 -4.13 -2.43 2.16
CA ASN A 87 -5.32 -2.91 2.85
C ASN A 87 -6.46 -3.08 1.85
N HIS A 88 -6.46 -4.20 1.12
CA HIS A 88 -7.46 -4.46 0.10
C HIS A 88 -8.89 -4.53 0.65
N ARG A 89 -9.10 -4.90 1.91
CA ARG A 89 -10.44 -4.91 2.53
C ARG A 89 -10.98 -3.49 2.66
N LEU A 90 -10.14 -2.55 3.12
CA LEU A 90 -10.53 -1.15 3.28
C LEU A 90 -10.72 -0.47 1.92
N ASP A 91 -9.79 -0.69 0.98
CA ASP A 91 -9.91 -0.21 -0.40
C ASP A 91 -11.24 -0.64 -1.04
N GLN A 92 -11.55 -1.95 -1.00
CA GLN A 92 -12.81 -2.46 -1.54
C GLN A 92 -14.05 -1.91 -0.82
N ALA A 93 -13.98 -1.67 0.49
CA ALA A 93 -15.10 -1.11 1.23
C ALA A 93 -15.37 0.35 0.82
N VAL A 94 -14.33 1.15 0.66
CA VAL A 94 -14.45 2.55 0.19
C VAL A 94 -14.92 2.61 -1.27
N ARG A 95 -14.44 1.70 -2.13
CA ARG A 95 -14.94 1.59 -3.52
C ARG A 95 -16.43 1.23 -3.58
N ARG A 96 -16.89 0.31 -2.72
CA ARG A 96 -18.32 -0.02 -2.61
C ARG A 96 -19.13 1.16 -2.10
N LEU A 97 -18.59 1.93 -1.14
CA LEU A 97 -19.21 3.19 -0.72
C LEU A 97 -19.31 4.17 -1.89
N ALA A 98 -18.26 4.36 -2.68
CA ALA A 98 -18.28 5.27 -3.84
C ALA A 98 -19.39 4.92 -4.84
N VAL A 99 -19.59 3.62 -5.13
CA VAL A 99 -20.69 3.15 -5.99
C VAL A 99 -22.05 3.48 -5.36
N ARG A 100 -22.25 3.24 -4.06
CA ARG A 100 -23.51 3.60 -3.38
C ARG A 100 -23.78 5.10 -3.43
N VAL A 101 -22.76 5.92 -3.17
CA VAL A 101 -22.87 7.39 -3.24
C VAL A 101 -23.25 7.87 -4.63
N SER A 102 -22.69 7.26 -5.69
CA SER A 102 -23.06 7.62 -7.07
C SER A 102 -24.51 7.32 -7.44
N GLN A 103 -25.20 6.48 -6.66
CA GLN A 103 -26.62 6.16 -6.83
C GLN A 103 -27.53 7.17 -6.10
N GLY A 104 -26.96 8.11 -5.34
CA GLY A 104 -27.68 9.12 -4.56
C GLY A 104 -28.21 8.59 -3.22
N GLY A 105 -28.97 9.43 -2.52
CA GLY A 105 -29.65 9.05 -1.27
C GLY A 105 -28.79 9.12 0.00
N MET A 106 -27.56 9.64 -0.09
CA MET A 106 -26.71 9.95 1.07
C MET A 106 -26.34 11.42 1.08
N SER A 107 -26.35 12.05 2.25
CA SER A 107 -25.79 13.38 2.49
C SER A 107 -24.27 13.33 2.65
N VAL A 108 -23.60 14.48 2.49
CA VAL A 108 -22.13 14.58 2.66
C VAL A 108 -21.68 14.13 4.05
N ASP A 109 -22.45 14.45 5.09
CA ASP A 109 -22.13 14.08 6.48
C ASP A 109 -22.27 12.57 6.72
N GLU A 110 -23.27 11.93 6.13
CA GLU A 110 -23.44 10.47 6.20
C GLU A 110 -22.29 9.75 5.51
N VAL A 111 -21.83 10.25 4.36
CA VAL A 111 -20.67 9.67 3.66
C VAL A 111 -19.40 9.85 4.48
N ASP A 112 -19.15 11.03 5.04
CA ASP A 112 -17.96 11.27 5.86
C ASP A 112 -17.96 10.43 7.15
N ALA A 113 -19.12 10.29 7.80
CA ALA A 113 -19.30 9.41 8.96
C ALA A 113 -19.07 7.94 8.59
N GLU A 114 -19.58 7.49 7.44
CA GLU A 114 -19.39 6.15 6.93
C GLU A 114 -17.92 5.86 6.59
N ILE A 115 -17.21 6.80 5.97
CA ILE A 115 -15.76 6.72 5.76
C ILE A 115 -15.05 6.53 7.11
N GLY A 116 -15.39 7.34 8.12
CA GLY A 116 -14.86 7.22 9.47
C GLY A 116 -15.14 5.85 10.11
N ARG A 117 -16.34 5.30 9.89
CA ARG A 117 -16.72 3.96 10.34
C ARG A 117 -15.87 2.88 9.67
N LEU A 118 -15.74 2.91 8.34
CA LEU A 118 -14.95 1.94 7.58
C LEU A 118 -13.49 1.90 8.03
N VAL A 119 -12.87 3.06 8.28
CA VAL A 119 -11.49 3.13 8.77
C VAL A 119 -11.31 2.48 10.14
N ARG A 120 -12.31 2.60 11.03
CA ARG A 120 -12.28 2.04 12.38
C ARG A 120 -12.60 0.54 12.41
N GLU A 121 -13.62 0.14 11.67
CA GLU A 121 -14.23 -1.19 11.78
C GLU A 121 -13.66 -2.21 10.80
N THR A 122 -12.97 -1.78 9.73
CA THR A 122 -12.37 -2.74 8.79
C THR A 122 -11.28 -3.55 9.50
N PRO A 123 -11.47 -4.88 9.64
CA PRO A 123 -10.60 -5.69 10.47
C PRO A 123 -9.22 -5.85 9.84
N ARG A 124 -8.19 -5.82 10.69
CA ARG A 124 -6.81 -6.17 10.34
C ARG A 124 -6.51 -7.56 10.88
N HIS A 125 -5.74 -8.34 10.13
CA HIS A 125 -5.25 -9.63 10.62
C HIS A 125 -4.22 -9.41 11.72
N PRO A 126 -4.22 -10.22 12.79
CA PRO A 126 -3.21 -10.13 13.83
C PRO A 126 -1.82 -10.45 13.24
N ALA A 127 -0.79 -9.79 13.75
CA ALA A 127 0.56 -9.84 13.19
C ALA A 127 1.13 -11.25 13.07
N TRP A 128 0.83 -12.14 14.03
CA TRP A 128 1.30 -13.52 14.01
C TRP A 128 0.67 -14.36 12.88
N VAL A 129 -0.60 -14.13 12.55
CA VAL A 129 -1.27 -14.82 11.41
C VAL A 129 -0.61 -14.40 10.11
N VAL A 130 -0.35 -13.09 9.95
CA VAL A 130 0.35 -12.56 8.78
C VAL A 130 1.76 -13.14 8.69
N ALA A 131 2.48 -13.24 9.81
CA ALA A 131 3.82 -13.80 9.85
C ALA A 131 3.85 -15.26 9.38
N VAL A 132 2.98 -16.12 9.92
CA VAL A 132 2.91 -17.53 9.51
C VAL A 132 2.48 -17.67 8.05
N ALA A 133 1.48 -16.90 7.60
CA ALA A 133 1.03 -16.93 6.21
C ALA A 133 2.14 -16.52 5.23
N VAL A 134 2.94 -15.50 5.59
CA VAL A 134 4.09 -15.06 4.79
C VAL A 134 5.19 -16.12 4.80
N GLY A 135 5.49 -16.75 5.95
CA GLY A 135 6.43 -17.86 6.01
C GLY A 135 6.04 -19.02 5.08
N ILE A 136 4.76 -19.41 5.11
CA ILE A 136 4.21 -20.43 4.20
C ILE A 136 4.38 -19.99 2.75
N ALA A 137 4.03 -18.75 2.42
CA ALA A 137 4.17 -18.21 1.07
C ALA A 137 5.64 -18.23 0.59
N CYS A 138 6.59 -17.81 1.43
CA CYS A 138 8.02 -17.84 1.11
C CYS A 138 8.50 -19.28 0.88
N ALA A 139 8.14 -20.23 1.74
CA ALA A 139 8.54 -21.62 1.60
C ALA A 139 7.93 -22.29 0.36
N SER A 140 6.64 -22.05 0.10
CA SER A 140 5.94 -22.55 -1.09
C SER A 140 6.53 -21.97 -2.38
N PHE A 141 6.82 -20.66 -2.42
CA PHE A 141 7.47 -20.06 -3.58
C PHE A 141 8.91 -20.57 -3.75
N GLY A 142 9.65 -20.73 -2.65
CA GLY A 142 10.95 -21.38 -2.69
C GLY A 142 10.88 -22.80 -3.27
N ARG A 143 9.82 -23.56 -2.97
CA ARG A 143 9.58 -24.89 -3.56
C ARG A 143 9.38 -24.82 -5.08
N LEU A 144 8.69 -23.78 -5.57
CA LEU A 144 8.55 -23.52 -7.01
C LEU A 144 9.88 -23.15 -7.66
N LEU A 145 10.76 -22.45 -6.94
CA LEU A 145 12.12 -22.14 -7.40
C LEU A 145 13.08 -23.34 -7.36
N GLY A 146 12.69 -24.44 -6.72
CA GLY A 146 13.45 -25.69 -6.69
C GLY A 146 14.18 -25.99 -5.38
N ILE A 147 13.85 -25.34 -4.25
CA ILE A 147 14.43 -25.76 -2.95
C ILE A 147 13.97 -27.18 -2.58
N ASP A 148 14.82 -27.90 -1.86
CA ASP A 148 14.50 -29.21 -1.28
C ASP A 148 13.64 -29.10 -0.01
N TRP A 149 13.10 -30.22 0.46
CA TRP A 149 12.25 -30.26 1.66
C TRP A 149 12.95 -29.80 2.95
N PRO A 150 14.24 -30.13 3.19
CA PRO A 150 15.01 -29.53 4.27
C PRO A 150 15.04 -27.99 4.23
N ALA A 151 15.35 -27.39 3.07
CA ALA A 151 15.33 -25.95 2.90
C ALA A 151 13.92 -25.37 3.07
N PHE A 152 12.87 -26.07 2.65
CA PHE A 152 11.49 -25.63 2.84
C PHE A 152 11.18 -25.34 4.31
N ALA A 153 11.57 -26.24 5.22
CA ALA A 153 11.36 -26.03 6.66
C ALA A 153 12.17 -24.83 7.19
N ALA A 154 13.40 -24.65 6.72
CA ALA A 154 14.23 -23.52 7.09
C ALA A 154 13.63 -22.18 6.61
N VAL A 155 13.18 -22.10 5.36
CA VAL A 155 12.55 -20.91 4.76
C VAL A 155 11.23 -20.58 5.45
N LEU A 156 10.44 -21.59 5.82
CA LEU A 156 9.18 -21.39 6.56
C LEU A 156 9.43 -20.67 7.89
N VAL A 157 10.42 -21.13 8.65
CA VAL A 157 10.79 -20.52 9.93
C VAL A 157 11.39 -19.14 9.71
N ALA A 158 12.35 -19.00 8.78
CA ALA A 158 13.02 -17.74 8.48
C ALA A 158 12.05 -16.65 8.00
N GLY A 159 11.12 -16.99 7.10
CA GLY A 159 10.09 -16.07 6.60
C GLY A 159 9.08 -15.68 7.69
N THR A 160 8.68 -16.62 8.55
CA THR A 160 7.79 -16.34 9.68
C THR A 160 8.44 -15.39 10.67
N VAL A 161 9.66 -15.69 11.12
CA VAL A 161 10.40 -14.85 12.05
C VAL A 161 10.71 -13.49 11.42
N GLY A 162 11.18 -13.47 10.18
CA GLY A 162 11.48 -12.24 9.44
C GLY A 162 10.26 -11.33 9.32
N GLN A 163 9.10 -11.86 8.96
CA GLN A 163 7.88 -11.07 8.87
C GLN A 163 7.39 -10.57 10.24
N TYR A 164 7.52 -11.38 11.29
CA TYR A 164 7.16 -10.96 12.65
C TYR A 164 8.06 -9.80 13.12
N VAL A 165 9.38 -9.93 12.98
CA VAL A 165 10.34 -8.87 13.34
C VAL A 165 10.13 -7.62 12.50
N ARG A 166 9.83 -7.78 11.20
CA ARG A 166 9.48 -6.65 10.32
C ARG A 166 8.29 -5.86 10.86
N HIS A 167 7.23 -6.55 11.31
CA HIS A 167 6.06 -5.90 11.89
C HIS A 167 6.43 -5.08 13.13
N GLN A 168 7.24 -5.67 14.02
CA GLN A 168 7.71 -4.99 15.23
C GLN A 168 8.55 -3.74 14.90
N LEU A 169 9.52 -3.83 13.99
CA LEU A 169 10.37 -2.69 13.62
C LEU A 169 9.55 -1.55 13.01
N LEU A 170 8.59 -1.87 12.13
CA LEU A 170 7.70 -0.86 11.54
C LEU A 170 6.79 -0.22 12.58
N HIS A 171 6.32 -0.98 13.58
CA HIS A 171 5.53 -0.46 14.69
C HIS A 171 6.34 0.51 15.57
N HIS A 172 7.64 0.28 15.74
CA HIS A 172 8.55 1.19 16.45
C HIS A 172 9.01 2.38 15.60
N GLY A 173 8.47 2.56 14.39
CA GLY A 173 8.76 3.73 13.56
C GLY A 173 10.10 3.68 12.84
N VAL A 174 10.77 2.53 12.78
CA VAL A 174 12.04 2.39 12.04
C VAL A 174 11.80 2.67 10.55
N ASN A 175 12.76 3.34 9.91
CA ASN A 175 12.70 3.66 8.48
C ASN A 175 12.58 2.36 7.64
N ILE A 176 11.64 2.34 6.69
CA ILE A 176 11.31 1.14 5.92
C ILE A 176 12.48 0.59 5.08
N PHE A 177 13.38 1.44 4.61
CA PHE A 177 14.57 1.02 3.87
C PHE A 177 15.58 0.32 4.79
N ILE A 178 15.78 0.85 6.00
CA ILE A 178 16.62 0.21 7.03
C ILE A 178 16.00 -1.13 7.43
N VAL A 179 14.68 -1.18 7.63
CA VAL A 179 13.96 -2.44 7.91
C VAL A 179 14.17 -3.44 6.78
N ALA A 180 14.12 -3.03 5.51
CA ALA A 180 14.36 -3.94 4.39
C ALA A 180 15.75 -4.60 4.47
N GLY A 181 16.81 -3.82 4.75
CA GLY A 181 18.15 -4.38 4.92
C GLY A 181 18.29 -5.31 6.12
N LEU A 182 17.78 -4.90 7.29
CA LEU A 182 17.86 -5.71 8.52
C LEU A 182 17.10 -7.04 8.39
N ILE A 183 15.91 -7.00 7.78
CA ILE A 183 15.09 -8.20 7.61
C ILE A 183 15.63 -9.10 6.50
N ALA A 184 16.22 -8.53 5.43
CA ALA A 184 16.88 -9.31 4.41
C ALA A 184 18.06 -10.08 4.99
N PHE A 185 18.90 -9.40 5.77
CA PHE A 185 20.00 -10.04 6.51
C PHE A 185 19.47 -11.14 7.45
N LEU A 186 18.53 -10.82 8.33
CA LEU A 186 17.97 -11.77 9.30
C LEU A 186 17.37 -13.01 8.61
N ALA A 187 16.48 -12.81 7.63
CA ALA A 187 15.79 -13.91 6.97
C ALA A 187 16.75 -14.75 6.12
N ALA A 188 17.69 -14.13 5.39
CA ALA A 188 18.70 -14.85 4.63
C ALA A 188 19.62 -15.67 5.55
N THR A 189 20.11 -15.09 6.65
CA THR A 189 20.95 -15.79 7.62
C THR A 189 20.21 -16.97 8.27
N LEU A 190 18.96 -16.77 8.72
CA LEU A 190 18.17 -17.86 9.32
C LEU A 190 17.87 -18.97 8.30
N GLY A 191 17.50 -18.60 7.07
CA GLY A 191 17.26 -19.56 5.99
C GLY A 191 18.51 -20.34 5.62
N GLY A 192 19.66 -19.68 5.54
CA GLY A 192 20.96 -20.30 5.26
C GLY A 192 21.41 -21.24 6.37
N ILE A 193 21.47 -20.76 7.62
CA ILE A 193 21.86 -21.58 8.79
C ILE A 193 20.92 -22.77 8.94
N GLY A 194 19.60 -22.54 8.88
CA GLY A 194 18.61 -23.61 8.99
C GLY A 194 18.78 -24.67 7.92
N SER A 195 19.06 -24.25 6.67
CA SER A 195 19.29 -25.19 5.55
C SER A 195 20.58 -25.99 5.72
N ILE A 196 21.66 -25.37 6.22
CA ILE A 196 22.92 -26.07 6.53
C ILE A 196 22.70 -27.11 7.64
N LEU A 197 22.03 -26.73 8.74
CA LEU A 197 21.74 -27.63 9.85
C LEU A 197 20.87 -28.82 9.44
N LEU A 198 19.93 -28.59 8.52
CA LEU A 198 19.06 -29.63 7.96
C LEU A 198 19.70 -30.39 6.79
N LYS A 199 20.99 -30.13 6.47
CA LYS A 199 21.76 -30.78 5.39
C LYS A 199 21.10 -30.65 4.00
N SER A 200 20.50 -29.50 3.74
CA SER A 200 19.94 -29.15 2.42
C SER A 200 21.05 -29.02 1.37
N GLY A 201 20.76 -29.47 0.14
CA GLY A 201 21.61 -29.20 -1.03
C GLY A 201 21.35 -27.83 -1.67
N THR A 202 20.36 -27.07 -1.18
CA THR A 202 19.84 -25.85 -1.82
C THR A 202 19.97 -24.59 -0.95
N VAL A 203 21.06 -24.50 -0.17
CA VAL A 203 21.28 -23.43 0.82
C VAL A 203 21.16 -22.02 0.22
N SER A 204 21.87 -21.72 -0.88
CA SER A 204 21.83 -20.38 -1.50
C SER A 204 20.42 -20.02 -1.98
N LEU A 205 19.70 -20.98 -2.55
CA LEU A 205 18.32 -20.78 -3.01
C LEU A 205 17.36 -20.57 -1.83
N ALA A 206 17.59 -21.25 -0.71
CA ALA A 206 16.83 -21.05 0.54
C ALA A 206 17.04 -19.64 1.11
N MET A 207 18.26 -19.11 1.06
CA MET A 207 18.54 -17.73 1.48
C MET A 207 17.75 -16.72 0.63
N MET A 208 17.76 -16.89 -0.70
CA MET A 208 17.00 -16.05 -1.63
C MET A 208 15.48 -16.21 -1.45
N ALA A 209 14.98 -17.42 -1.20
CA ALA A 209 13.56 -17.64 -0.95
C ALA A 209 13.09 -17.00 0.37
N SER A 210 13.96 -16.95 1.38
CA SER A 210 13.63 -16.39 2.70
C SER A 210 13.38 -14.88 2.68
N ILE A 211 13.95 -14.14 1.72
CA ILE A 211 13.78 -12.69 1.62
C ILE A 211 12.55 -12.27 0.79
N LEU A 212 11.83 -13.22 0.17
CA LEU A 212 10.70 -12.92 -0.72
C LEU A 212 9.60 -12.08 -0.05
N LEU A 213 9.49 -12.13 1.27
CA LEU A 213 8.59 -11.30 2.06
C LEU A 213 8.80 -9.78 1.87
N LEU A 214 9.99 -9.38 1.41
CA LEU A 214 10.37 -7.99 1.17
C LEU A 214 10.04 -7.52 -0.25
N VAL A 215 9.72 -8.43 -1.17
CA VAL A 215 9.39 -8.08 -2.56
C VAL A 215 8.12 -7.22 -2.55
N PRO A 216 8.21 -5.95 -2.96
CA PRO A 216 7.08 -5.02 -2.88
C PRO A 216 6.13 -5.23 -4.06
N GLY A 217 5.37 -6.34 -4.04
CA GLY A 217 4.49 -6.77 -5.13
C GLY A 217 3.46 -5.69 -5.52
N VAL A 218 2.59 -5.29 -4.60
CA VAL A 218 1.54 -4.28 -4.89
C VAL A 218 2.12 -2.95 -5.37
N PRO A 219 3.12 -2.33 -4.71
CA PRO A 219 3.74 -1.10 -5.23
C PRO A 219 4.38 -1.28 -6.62
N SER A 220 5.00 -2.42 -6.90
CA SER A 220 5.64 -2.71 -8.19
C SER A 220 4.62 -2.87 -9.32
N THR A 221 3.55 -3.64 -9.09
CA THR A 221 2.44 -3.77 -10.05
C THR A 221 1.79 -2.42 -10.29
N ASN A 222 1.49 -1.67 -9.23
CA ASN A 222 0.88 -0.36 -9.36
C ASN A 222 1.80 0.65 -10.08
N ALA A 223 3.11 0.62 -9.85
CA ALA A 223 4.03 1.49 -10.59
C ALA A 223 3.93 1.27 -12.11
N GLN A 224 3.84 0.01 -12.53
CA GLN A 224 3.67 -0.35 -13.94
C GLN A 224 2.30 0.09 -14.46
N THR A 225 1.22 -0.27 -13.75
CA THR A 225 -0.15 0.10 -14.12
C THR A 225 -0.32 1.62 -14.20
N ASP A 226 0.19 2.36 -13.23
CA ASP A 226 0.08 3.83 -13.22
C ASP A 226 0.81 4.45 -14.42
N ILE A 227 1.99 3.94 -14.82
CA ILE A 227 2.68 4.42 -16.03
C ILE A 227 1.86 4.12 -17.29
N MET A 228 1.35 2.89 -17.41
CA MET A 228 0.56 2.45 -18.57
C MET A 228 -0.77 3.20 -18.69
N ASP A 229 -1.39 3.53 -17.56
CA ASP A 229 -2.65 4.28 -17.48
C ASP A 229 -2.46 5.81 -17.68
N GLY A 230 -1.23 6.28 -17.94
CA GLY A 230 -0.95 7.69 -18.20
C GLY A 230 -0.65 8.55 -16.96
N TYR A 231 -0.27 7.93 -15.84
CA TYR A 231 0.14 8.57 -14.59
C TYR A 231 1.64 8.35 -14.28
N PRO A 232 2.57 8.76 -15.18
CA PRO A 232 3.99 8.44 -15.06
C PRO A 232 4.67 9.09 -13.84
N THR A 233 4.17 10.22 -13.35
CA THR A 233 4.74 10.91 -12.18
C THR A 233 4.55 10.11 -10.89
N MET A 234 3.35 9.56 -10.65
CA MET A 234 3.14 8.67 -9.50
C MET A 234 3.83 7.32 -9.72
N GLY A 235 3.72 6.75 -10.93
CA GLY A 235 4.31 5.45 -11.25
C GLY A 235 5.84 5.45 -11.09
N SER A 236 6.53 6.50 -11.55
CA SER A 236 7.97 6.68 -11.34
C SER A 236 8.35 6.82 -9.86
N ALA A 237 7.58 7.58 -9.08
CA ALA A 237 7.81 7.69 -7.64
C ALA A 237 7.67 6.32 -6.92
N ARG A 238 6.65 5.53 -7.29
CA ARG A 238 6.48 4.15 -6.79
C ARG A 238 7.63 3.25 -7.22
N ALA A 239 8.08 3.34 -8.47
CA ALA A 239 9.21 2.58 -9.00
C ALA A 239 10.53 2.89 -8.25
N VAL A 240 10.84 4.17 -8.05
CA VAL A 240 12.03 4.59 -7.27
C VAL A 240 11.97 4.05 -5.85
N TRP A 241 10.80 4.11 -5.21
CA TRP A 241 10.60 3.56 -3.87
C TRP A 241 10.85 2.04 -3.83
N VAL A 242 10.33 1.29 -4.82
CA VAL A 242 10.56 -0.16 -4.98
C VAL A 242 12.04 -0.45 -5.15
N LEU A 243 12.72 0.27 -6.05
CA LEU A 243 14.16 0.09 -6.30
C LEU A 243 14.98 0.32 -5.03
N MET A 244 14.64 1.35 -4.25
CA MET A 244 15.34 1.64 -3.00
C MET A 244 15.18 0.50 -1.97
N ILE A 245 13.99 -0.11 -1.86
CA ILE A 245 13.78 -1.30 -1.03
C ILE A 245 14.68 -2.45 -1.50
N MET A 246 14.76 -2.68 -2.81
CA MET A 246 15.58 -3.75 -3.37
C MET A 246 17.07 -3.52 -3.10
N VAL A 247 17.58 -2.29 -3.23
CA VAL A 247 18.98 -1.95 -2.92
C VAL A 247 19.31 -2.30 -1.47
N PHE A 248 18.50 -1.87 -0.50
CA PHE A 248 18.73 -2.16 0.90
C PHE A 248 18.61 -3.66 1.21
N ALA A 249 17.64 -4.34 0.61
CA ALA A 249 17.50 -5.78 0.75
C ALA A 249 18.73 -6.54 0.22
N SER A 250 19.24 -6.16 -0.95
CA SER A 250 20.46 -6.76 -1.53
C SER A 250 21.67 -6.59 -0.63
N VAL A 251 21.85 -5.41 -0.01
CA VAL A 251 22.92 -5.19 0.98
C VAL A 251 22.77 -6.13 2.18
N GLY A 252 21.55 -6.34 2.68
CA GLY A 252 21.28 -7.27 3.77
C GLY A 252 21.63 -8.72 3.42
N VAL A 253 21.24 -9.17 2.22
CA VAL A 253 21.60 -10.51 1.71
C VAL A 253 23.11 -10.67 1.58
N TRP A 254 23.79 -9.66 1.03
CA TRP A 254 25.24 -9.67 0.86
C TRP A 254 25.97 -9.87 2.20
N PHE A 255 25.53 -9.19 3.26
CA PHE A 255 26.08 -9.40 4.60
C PHE A 255 25.81 -10.82 5.12
N ALA A 256 24.63 -11.39 4.84
CA ALA A 256 24.29 -12.76 5.25
C ALA A 256 25.15 -13.81 4.55
N GLU A 257 25.38 -13.65 3.24
CA GLU A 257 26.26 -14.52 2.45
C GLU A 257 27.72 -14.43 2.92
N ALA A 258 28.20 -13.22 3.18
CA ALA A 258 29.53 -12.99 3.73
C ALA A 258 29.72 -13.66 5.11
N LEU A 259 28.70 -13.56 5.98
CA LEU A 259 28.71 -14.20 7.30
C LEU A 259 28.76 -15.73 7.22
N LEU A 260 28.07 -16.33 6.24
CA LEU A 260 28.00 -17.78 6.06
C LEU A 260 29.16 -18.35 5.24
N GLY A 261 30.06 -17.50 4.73
CA GLY A 261 31.17 -17.93 3.89
C GLY A 261 30.73 -18.52 2.54
N LEU A 262 29.50 -18.24 2.10
CA LEU A 262 28.90 -18.78 0.86
C LEU A 262 29.23 -17.93 -0.37
N ARG A 263 30.34 -17.19 -0.33
CA ARG A 263 30.73 -16.23 -1.35
C ARG A 263 30.96 -16.93 -2.69
N SER A 264 30.00 -16.83 -3.62
CA SER A 264 30.27 -16.94 -5.04
C SER A 264 30.84 -15.60 -5.49
N LEU A 265 32.10 -15.62 -5.95
CA LEU A 265 32.78 -14.48 -6.59
C LEU A 265 31.93 -13.84 -7.70
#